data_AF-A0A1S7FVP9-F1
#
_entry.id   AF-A0A1S7FVP9-F1
#
_cell.length_a   1.000
_cell.length_b   1.000
_cell.length_c   1.000
_cell.angle_alpha   90.00
_cell.angle_beta   90.00
_cell.angle_gamma   90.00
#
_symmetry.space_group_name_H-M   'P 1'
#
loop_
_entity.id
_entity.type
_entity.pdbx_description
1 polymer ?
#
loop_
_entity_poly.entity_id
_entity_poly.type
_entity_poly.pdbx_seq_one_letter_code
_entity_poly.pdbx_strand_id
1 'polypeptide(L)'
;MDIDFKLGSVIKEIREDKGYSQTELCKDICHINTIRNIEKNTTSPSFELLRALAGRLGESIDVMIRNAELKRNAFYVQQKTQLEKYAEAYDLDACESVLSLIDSAELYPQLLASEQQFIDRIRVVILLYTYKDVDRAYSLAEKSLLKTFKKDAYFTREECLLINLLLSMKQTTKNIELAKKALKWIKKRDSYLQDTYAFVLLVNGLVMLSYIQEDWFELLDYATIGEKAALKLDKSRFIPNFIFMQGLATHKLMIDPNFGLSEMKRAMEYALLIRQLDNYQDLYAYARKHNIDLS
;
A
#
# COMPACT_ATOMS: atom_id res chain seq x y z
N MET A 1 7.22 30.92 25.56
CA MET A 1 6.72 29.54 25.56
C MET A 1 7.31 28.91 24.31
N ASP A 2 8.47 28.27 24.43
CA ASP A 2 9.13 27.60 23.31
C ASP A 2 8.36 26.32 23.02
N ILE A 3 7.40 26.46 22.11
CA ILE A 3 6.66 25.35 21.58
C ILE A 3 7.51 24.77 20.44
N ASP A 4 8.49 23.92 20.79
CA ASP A 4 9.27 23.15 19.83
C ASP A 4 8.42 21.97 19.31
N PHE A 5 7.38 22.28 18.54
CA PHE A 5 6.68 21.28 17.73
C PHE A 5 7.45 21.12 16.42
N LYS A 6 7.86 19.89 16.10
CA LYS A 6 8.42 19.54 14.78
C LYS A 6 7.36 19.56 13.67
N LEU A 7 6.52 20.59 13.64
CA LEU A 7 5.40 20.81 12.73
C LEU A 7 5.85 20.81 11.28
N GLY A 8 7.05 21.30 11.01
CA GLY A 8 7.69 21.21 9.70
C GLY A 8 7.82 19.80 9.18
N SER A 9 8.22 18.84 10.03
CA SER A 9 8.34 17.44 9.63
C SER A 9 6.98 16.80 9.31
N VAL A 10 5.91 17.27 9.95
CA VAL A 10 4.53 16.84 9.67
C VAL A 10 4.05 17.40 8.35
N ILE A 11 4.29 18.69 8.09
CA ILE A 11 3.97 19.33 6.80
C ILE A 11 4.65 18.59 5.65
N LYS A 12 5.93 18.23 5.82
CA LYS A 12 6.70 17.47 4.85
C LYS A 12 6.07 16.11 4.54
N GLU A 13 5.73 15.34 5.56
CA GLU A 13 5.14 14.00 5.41
C GLU A 13 3.79 14.09 4.70
N ILE A 14 2.88 14.96 5.15
CA ILE A 14 1.58 15.17 4.50
C ILE A 14 1.76 15.60 3.03
N ARG A 15 2.75 16.46 2.76
CA ARG A 15 3.08 16.89 1.39
C ARG A 15 3.50 15.70 0.53
N GLU A 16 4.39 14.86 1.02
CA GLU A 16 4.93 13.69 0.32
C GLU A 16 3.84 12.62 0.09
N ASP A 17 3.04 12.36 1.11
CA ASP A 17 1.89 11.46 1.04
C ASP A 17 0.87 11.92 0.01
N LYS A 18 0.63 13.23 -0.10
CA LYS A 18 -0.26 13.82 -1.11
C LYS A 18 0.42 14.06 -2.46
N GLY A 19 1.73 13.86 -2.55
CA GLY A 19 2.48 13.85 -3.81
C GLY A 19 2.77 15.24 -4.35
N TYR A 20 2.74 16.24 -3.49
CA TYR A 20 3.15 17.58 -3.83
C TYR A 20 4.67 17.67 -3.79
N SER A 21 5.27 18.27 -4.81
CA SER A 21 6.61 18.84 -4.69
C SER A 21 6.59 20.06 -3.76
N GLN A 22 7.74 20.42 -3.21
CA GLN A 22 7.86 21.67 -2.42
C GLN A 22 7.40 22.88 -3.24
N THR A 23 7.70 22.89 -4.55
CA THR A 23 7.32 23.96 -5.48
C THR A 23 5.80 24.07 -5.64
N GLU A 24 5.10 22.94 -5.77
CA GLU A 24 3.64 22.94 -5.88
C GLU A 24 2.96 23.34 -4.57
N LEU A 25 3.51 22.92 -3.44
CA LEU A 25 2.98 23.30 -2.13
C LEU A 25 3.15 24.80 -1.88
N CYS A 26 4.34 25.37 -2.16
CA CYS A 26 4.63 26.76 -1.85
C CYS A 26 4.09 27.76 -2.89
N LYS A 27 3.67 27.28 -4.08
CA LYS A 27 3.17 28.13 -5.17
C LYS A 27 2.06 29.06 -4.69
N ASP A 28 2.26 30.36 -4.94
CA ASP A 28 1.38 31.47 -4.55
C ASP A 28 1.15 31.61 -3.02
N ILE A 29 2.00 30.96 -2.21
CA ILE A 29 1.93 30.99 -0.74
C ILE A 29 3.22 31.55 -0.13
N CYS A 30 4.38 31.00 -0.51
CA CYS A 30 5.68 31.46 -0.02
C CYS A 30 6.82 31.06 -0.96
N HIS A 31 8.03 31.55 -0.67
CA HIS A 31 9.22 31.17 -1.43
C HIS A 31 9.63 29.72 -1.16
N ILE A 32 10.21 29.04 -2.15
CA ILE A 32 10.63 27.63 -2.04
C ILE A 32 11.61 27.37 -0.88
N ASN A 33 12.49 28.33 -0.62
CA ASN A 33 13.42 28.23 0.52
C ASN A 33 12.70 28.32 1.87
N THR A 34 11.60 29.07 1.95
CA THR A 34 10.78 29.17 3.16
C THR A 34 10.14 27.82 3.47
N ILE A 35 9.53 27.15 2.49
CA ILE A 35 8.95 25.81 2.72
C ILE A 35 10.04 24.79 3.08
N ARG A 36 11.20 24.82 2.42
CA ARG A 36 12.34 23.94 2.75
C ARG A 36 12.80 24.12 4.19
N ASN A 37 12.90 25.36 4.66
CA ASN A 37 13.33 25.66 6.03
C ASN A 37 12.26 25.28 7.05
N ILE A 38 10.98 25.52 6.72
CA ILE A 38 9.85 25.04 7.52
C ILE A 38 9.92 23.53 7.66
N GLU A 39 10.03 22.78 6.57
CA GLU A 39 10.05 21.31 6.58
C GLU A 39 11.24 20.71 7.34
N LYS A 40 12.35 21.44 7.42
CA LYS A 40 13.51 21.08 8.25
C LYS A 40 13.36 21.47 9.73
N ASN A 41 12.26 22.13 10.10
CA ASN A 41 12.04 22.74 11.42
C ASN A 41 13.09 23.79 11.78
N THR A 42 13.76 24.40 10.80
CA THR A 42 14.69 25.51 11.05
C THR A 42 13.99 26.85 11.13
N THR A 43 12.73 26.92 10.70
CA THR A 43 11.91 28.14 10.73
C THR A 43 10.47 27.77 11.02
N SER A 44 9.89 28.36 12.06
CA SER A 44 8.46 28.21 12.36
C SER A 44 7.64 29.10 11.42
N PRO A 45 6.59 28.56 10.75
CA PRO A 45 5.71 29.39 9.94
C PRO A 45 4.89 30.34 10.81
N SER A 46 4.50 31.50 10.27
CA SER A 46 3.44 32.30 10.89
C SER A 46 2.11 31.55 10.83
N PHE A 47 1.14 31.95 11.65
CA PHE A 47 -0.18 31.31 11.65
C PHE A 47 -0.88 31.43 10.28
N GLU A 48 -0.74 32.58 9.60
CA GLU A 48 -1.30 32.83 8.26
C GLU A 48 -0.67 31.89 7.24
N LEU A 49 0.65 31.74 7.29
CA LEU A 49 1.39 30.85 6.39
C LEU A 49 1.01 29.38 6.65
N LEU A 50 0.94 28.98 7.92
CA LEU A 50 0.51 27.64 8.30
C LEU A 50 -0.92 27.34 7.83
N ARG A 51 -1.84 28.30 7.98
CA ARG A 51 -3.22 28.18 7.49
C ARG A 51 -3.28 28.02 5.98
N ALA A 52 -2.49 28.78 5.22
CA ALA A 52 -2.43 28.68 3.77
C ALA A 52 -1.89 27.32 3.31
N LEU A 53 -0.80 26.84 3.94
CA LEU A 53 -0.22 25.52 3.67
C LEU A 53 -1.20 24.39 4.03
N ALA A 54 -1.85 24.47 5.19
CA ALA A 54 -2.84 23.49 5.63
C ALA A 54 -4.04 23.45 4.67
N GLY A 55 -4.52 24.61 4.22
CA GLY A 55 -5.57 24.70 3.21
C GLY A 55 -5.18 24.05 1.87
N ARG A 56 -3.95 24.29 1.38
CA ARG A 56 -3.43 23.65 0.16
C ARG A 56 -3.31 22.14 0.31
N LEU A 57 -2.86 21.70 1.48
CA LEU A 57 -2.79 20.29 1.82
C LEU A 57 -4.17 19.69 2.11
N GLY A 58 -5.24 20.47 2.23
CA GLY A 58 -6.58 19.97 2.55
C GLY A 58 -6.68 19.35 3.95
N GLU A 59 -5.88 19.86 4.89
CA GLU A 59 -5.82 19.43 6.30
C GLU A 59 -6.12 20.61 7.24
N SER A 60 -6.57 20.32 8.46
CA SER A 60 -6.71 21.36 9.49
C SER A 60 -5.40 21.54 10.26
N ILE A 61 -5.14 22.76 10.74
CA ILE A 61 -3.97 23.06 11.58
C ILE A 61 -3.96 22.17 12.84
N ASP A 62 -5.14 21.96 13.43
CA ASP A 62 -5.36 21.11 14.59
C ASP A 62 -4.92 19.65 14.34
N VAL A 63 -5.20 19.08 13.16
CA VAL A 63 -4.67 17.75 12.77
C VAL A 63 -3.15 17.76 12.68
N MET A 64 -2.54 18.82 12.13
CA MET A 64 -1.08 18.92 12.02
C MET A 64 -0.39 19.02 13.39
N ILE A 65 -0.97 19.77 14.33
CA ILE A 65 -0.46 19.89 15.70
C ILE A 65 -0.55 18.55 16.41
N ARG A 66 -1.70 17.87 16.35
CA ARG A 66 -1.85 16.52 16.92
C ARG A 66 -0.85 15.53 16.33
N ASN A 67 -0.57 15.60 15.03
CA ASN A 67 0.44 14.76 14.39
C ASN A 67 1.84 15.03 14.97
N ALA A 68 2.19 16.31 15.18
CA ALA A 68 3.47 16.68 15.77
C ALA A 68 3.59 16.20 17.23
N GLU A 69 2.50 16.25 17.99
CA GLU A 69 2.42 15.74 19.36
C GLU A 69 2.53 14.21 19.40
N LEU A 70 1.84 13.51 18.50
CA LEU A 70 1.90 12.05 18.42
C LEU A 70 3.32 11.56 18.10
N LYS A 71 4.04 12.26 17.22
CA LYS A 71 5.45 11.97 16.93
C LYS A 71 6.38 12.15 18.14
N ARG A 72 5.95 12.84 19.20
CA ARG A 72 6.67 12.95 20.48
C ARG A 72 6.29 11.84 21.46
N ASN A 73 5.21 11.09 21.21
CA ASN A 73 4.86 9.93 22.01
C ASN A 73 5.85 8.79 21.70
N ALA A 74 6.96 8.75 22.45
CA ALA A 74 8.03 7.79 22.26
C ALA A 74 7.54 6.34 22.33
N PHE A 75 6.57 6.07 23.19
CA PHE A 75 5.95 4.75 23.29
C PHE A 75 5.26 4.36 21.98
N TYR A 76 4.37 5.21 21.45
CA TYR A 76 3.68 4.93 20.20
C TYR A 76 4.65 4.78 19.02
N VAL A 77 5.65 5.67 18.91
CA VAL A 77 6.67 5.60 17.84
C VAL A 77 7.44 4.27 17.90
N GLN A 78 7.79 3.81 19.10
CA GLN A 78 8.44 2.51 19.29
C GLN A 78 7.53 1.35 18.85
N GLN A 79 6.26 1.34 19.26
CA GLN A 79 5.31 0.30 18.87
C GLN A 79 5.06 0.31 17.35
N LYS A 80 4.89 1.48 16.74
CA LYS A 80 4.72 1.62 15.28
C LYS A 80 5.93 1.07 14.52
N THR A 81 7.14 1.39 14.96
CA THR A 81 8.38 0.87 14.35
C THR A 81 8.44 -0.66 14.45
N GLN A 82 8.04 -1.24 15.58
CA GLN A 82 7.97 -2.69 15.74
C GLN A 82 6.91 -3.31 14.83
N LEU A 83 5.72 -2.71 14.72
CA LEU A 83 4.67 -3.15 13.80
C LEU A 83 5.12 -3.15 12.35
N GLU A 84 5.80 -2.09 11.89
CA GLU A 84 6.32 -2.03 10.53
C GLU A 84 7.30 -3.17 10.25
N LYS A 85 8.23 -3.41 11.18
CA LYS A 85 9.21 -4.49 11.07
C LYS A 85 8.54 -5.88 11.02
N TYR A 86 7.63 -6.15 11.96
CA TYR A 86 6.97 -7.46 12.04
C TYR A 86 6.01 -7.68 10.87
N ALA A 87 5.29 -6.64 10.42
CA ALA A 87 4.43 -6.72 9.25
C ALA A 87 5.22 -6.98 7.96
N GLU A 88 6.42 -6.41 7.83
CA GLU A 88 7.33 -6.71 6.70
C GLU A 88 7.87 -8.14 6.74
N ALA A 89 8.18 -8.64 7.95
CA ALA A 89 8.58 -10.04 8.17
C ALA A 89 7.42 -11.05 8.13
N TYR A 90 6.18 -10.57 7.99
CA TYR A 90 4.95 -11.37 8.05
C TYR A 90 4.77 -12.13 9.37
N ASP A 91 5.34 -11.61 10.46
CA ASP A 91 5.19 -12.15 11.82
C ASP A 91 3.90 -11.60 12.46
N LEU A 92 2.79 -12.28 12.18
CA LEU A 92 1.45 -11.81 12.58
C LEU A 92 1.21 -11.94 14.08
N ASP A 93 1.81 -12.93 14.74
CA ASP A 93 1.68 -13.15 16.19
C ASP A 93 2.41 -12.04 16.96
N ALA A 94 3.60 -11.65 16.49
CA ALA A 94 4.31 -10.49 17.05
C ALA A 94 3.53 -9.19 16.80
N CYS A 95 2.93 -9.02 15.62
CA CYS A 95 2.06 -7.88 15.33
C CYS A 95 0.89 -7.79 16.31
N GLU A 96 0.20 -8.91 16.54
CA GLU A 96 -0.94 -8.97 17.48
C GLU A 96 -0.52 -8.61 18.91
N SER A 97 0.63 -9.14 19.35
CA SER A 97 1.21 -8.81 20.65
C SER A 97 1.47 -7.31 20.81
N VAL A 98 2.05 -6.66 19.78
CA VAL A 98 2.28 -5.21 19.80
C VAL A 98 0.97 -4.42 19.74
N LEU A 99 -0.01 -4.86 18.96
CA LEU A 99 -1.32 -4.22 18.88
C LEU A 99 -2.02 -4.21 20.24
N SER A 100 -1.93 -5.28 21.02
CA SER A 100 -2.52 -5.33 22.37
C SER A 100 -2.02 -4.22 23.30
N LEU A 101 -0.80 -3.71 23.08
CA LEU A 101 -0.21 -2.59 23.81
C LEU A 101 -0.75 -1.22 23.34
N ILE A 102 -1.20 -1.14 22.08
CA ILE A 102 -1.79 0.06 21.48
C ILE A 102 -3.30 0.13 21.74
N ASP A 103 -3.95 -1.02 21.90
CA ASP A 103 -5.39 -1.20 22.09
C ASP A 103 -5.89 -0.72 23.45
N SER A 104 -5.02 -0.11 24.27
CA SER A 104 -5.46 0.57 25.48
C SER A 104 -6.53 1.61 25.13
N ALA A 105 -7.57 1.68 25.96
CA ALA A 105 -8.75 2.54 25.75
C ALA A 105 -8.40 4.04 25.61
N GLU A 106 -7.16 4.41 25.94
CA GLU A 106 -6.66 5.77 25.87
C GLU A 106 -5.90 6.06 24.57
N LEU A 107 -5.05 5.14 24.10
CA LEU A 107 -4.08 5.47 23.04
C LEU A 107 -4.72 5.48 21.64
N TYR A 108 -5.37 4.38 21.24
CA TYR A 108 -5.92 4.26 19.89
C TYR A 108 -6.92 5.38 19.52
N PRO A 109 -7.89 5.77 20.38
CA PRO A 109 -8.83 6.85 20.05
C PRO A 109 -8.17 8.22 19.89
N GLN A 110 -6.99 8.44 20.49
CA GLN A 110 -6.24 9.69 20.40
C GLN A 110 -5.40 9.79 19.11
N LEU A 111 -5.19 8.67 18.41
CA LEU A 111 -4.44 8.65 17.16
C LEU A 111 -5.19 9.38 16.05
N LEU A 112 -4.47 10.01 15.13
CA LEU A 112 -5.05 10.57 13.92
C LEU A 112 -5.70 9.47 13.06
N ALA A 113 -6.65 9.88 12.22
CA ALA A 113 -7.35 8.98 11.30
C ALA A 113 -6.40 8.13 10.43
N SER A 114 -5.30 8.71 9.94
CA SER A 114 -4.28 8.01 9.16
C SER A 114 -3.55 6.93 9.97
N GLU A 115 -3.23 7.23 11.22
CA GLU A 115 -2.53 6.30 12.11
C GLU A 115 -3.46 5.18 12.58
N GLN A 116 -4.72 5.51 12.90
CA GLN A 116 -5.73 4.48 13.14
C GLN A 116 -5.92 3.58 11.92
N GLN A 117 -5.86 4.13 10.70
CA GLN A 117 -6.00 3.35 9.48
C GLN A 117 -4.83 2.38 9.27
N PHE A 118 -3.60 2.81 9.54
CA PHE A 118 -2.42 1.92 9.56
C PHE A 118 -2.60 0.76 10.54
N ILE A 119 -3.03 1.07 11.78
CA ILE A 119 -3.27 0.06 12.83
C ILE A 119 -4.39 -0.91 12.41
N ASP A 120 -5.50 -0.39 11.93
CA ASP A 120 -6.63 -1.21 11.47
C ASP A 120 -6.26 -2.09 10.29
N ARG A 121 -5.44 -1.62 9.35
CA ARG A 121 -4.96 -2.46 8.24
C ARG A 121 -4.23 -3.69 8.75
N ILE A 122 -3.37 -3.56 9.76
CA ILE A 122 -2.67 -4.71 10.36
C ILE A 122 -3.67 -5.65 11.04
N ARG A 123 -4.65 -5.12 11.78
CA ARG A 123 -5.74 -5.92 12.36
C ARG A 123 -6.54 -6.69 11.29
N VAL A 124 -6.83 -6.06 10.14
CA VAL A 124 -7.50 -6.72 9.01
C VAL A 124 -6.69 -7.91 8.51
N VAL A 125 -5.37 -7.74 8.36
CA VAL A 125 -4.47 -8.82 7.95
C VAL A 125 -4.48 -9.97 8.97
N ILE A 126 -4.40 -9.68 10.26
CA ILE A 126 -4.46 -10.70 11.33
C ILE A 126 -5.81 -11.44 11.30
N LEU A 127 -6.93 -10.71 11.23
CA LEU A 127 -8.27 -11.31 11.12
C LEU A 127 -8.37 -12.25 9.91
N LEU A 128 -7.82 -11.83 8.77
CA LEU A 128 -7.89 -12.60 7.53
C LEU A 128 -6.99 -13.85 7.55
N TYR A 129 -5.75 -13.72 8.02
CA TYR A 129 -4.75 -14.77 7.85
C TYR A 129 -4.54 -15.64 9.10
N THR A 130 -4.68 -15.10 10.30
CA THR A 130 -4.59 -15.86 11.56
C THR A 130 -5.94 -16.46 11.92
N TYR A 131 -6.99 -15.63 11.98
CA TYR A 131 -8.32 -16.07 12.45
C TYR A 131 -9.25 -16.58 11.34
N LYS A 132 -8.88 -16.35 10.07
CA LYS A 132 -9.71 -16.70 8.89
C LYS A 132 -11.12 -16.08 8.94
N ASP A 133 -11.28 -14.96 9.64
CA ASP A 133 -12.55 -14.28 9.80
C ASP A 133 -12.73 -13.19 8.75
N VAL A 134 -13.16 -13.63 7.56
CA VAL A 134 -13.29 -12.77 6.38
C VAL A 134 -14.33 -11.67 6.60
N ASP A 135 -15.44 -11.95 7.30
CA ASP A 135 -16.52 -10.96 7.47
C ASP A 135 -16.13 -9.84 8.43
N ARG A 136 -15.47 -10.16 9.57
CA ARG A 136 -14.94 -9.12 10.46
C ARG A 136 -13.80 -8.34 9.80
N ALA A 137 -12.90 -9.02 9.09
CA ALA A 137 -11.82 -8.38 8.34
C ALA A 137 -12.38 -7.39 7.30
N TYR A 138 -13.40 -7.81 6.54
CA TYR A 138 -14.04 -6.98 5.52
C TYR A 138 -14.74 -5.76 6.14
N SER A 139 -15.52 -5.97 7.20
CA SER A 139 -16.23 -4.88 7.90
C SER A 139 -15.25 -3.84 8.46
N LEU A 140 -14.14 -4.29 9.06
CA LEU A 140 -13.10 -3.40 9.58
C LEU A 140 -12.40 -2.63 8.45
N ALA A 141 -12.06 -3.30 7.35
CA ALA A 141 -11.41 -2.68 6.20
C ALA A 141 -12.28 -1.57 5.58
N GLU A 142 -13.59 -1.81 5.39
CA GLU A 142 -14.51 -0.79 4.87
C GLU A 142 -14.61 0.43 5.81
N LYS A 143 -14.79 0.19 7.12
CA LYS A 143 -14.86 1.26 8.11
C LYS A 143 -13.55 2.06 8.17
N SER A 144 -12.42 1.37 8.11
CA SER A 144 -11.10 2.00 8.19
C SER A 144 -10.77 2.82 6.95
N LEU A 145 -11.16 2.34 5.76
CA LEU A 145 -11.00 3.08 4.51
C LEU A 145 -11.69 4.46 4.59
N LEU A 146 -12.92 4.50 5.12
CA LEU A 146 -13.72 5.74 5.24
C LEU A 146 -13.11 6.79 6.18
N LYS A 147 -12.12 6.45 7.01
CA LYS A 147 -11.48 7.39 7.95
C LYS A 147 -10.71 8.50 7.23
N THR A 148 -10.11 8.19 6.10
CA THR A 148 -9.29 9.12 5.33
C THR A 148 -9.78 9.30 3.89
N PHE A 149 -10.54 8.34 3.38
CA PHE A 149 -10.99 8.34 1.99
C PHE A 149 -11.87 9.55 1.68
N LYS A 150 -11.43 10.35 0.70
CA LYS A 150 -12.18 11.47 0.14
C LYS A 150 -12.37 11.23 -1.35
N LYS A 151 -13.62 11.33 -1.83
CA LYS A 151 -14.05 10.94 -3.19
C LYS A 151 -13.18 11.53 -4.34
N ASP A 152 -12.71 12.77 -4.13
CA ASP A 152 -11.97 13.58 -5.10
C ASP A 152 -10.54 13.92 -4.64
N ALA A 153 -9.99 13.16 -3.68
CA ALA A 153 -8.62 13.31 -3.22
C ALA A 153 -7.71 12.17 -3.71
N TYR A 154 -6.41 12.35 -3.51
CA TYR A 154 -5.40 11.31 -3.73
C TYR A 154 -5.62 10.13 -2.79
N PHE A 155 -5.31 8.93 -3.29
CA PHE A 155 -5.26 7.75 -2.44
C PHE A 155 -3.99 7.75 -1.59
N THR A 156 -4.14 7.54 -0.28
CA THR A 156 -2.98 7.28 0.59
C THR A 156 -2.43 5.88 0.36
N ARG A 157 -1.22 5.61 0.86
CA ARG A 157 -0.66 4.25 0.92
C ARG A 157 -1.63 3.28 1.58
N GLU A 158 -2.11 3.65 2.76
CA GLU A 158 -2.96 2.79 3.57
C GLU A 158 -4.33 2.53 2.91
N GLU A 159 -4.90 3.53 2.23
CA GLU A 159 -6.11 3.34 1.42
C GLU A 159 -5.87 2.35 0.27
N CYS A 160 -4.76 2.45 -0.46
CA CYS A 160 -4.43 1.52 -1.53
C CYS A 160 -4.28 0.08 -1.01
N LEU A 161 -3.63 -0.09 0.15
CA LEU A 161 -3.44 -1.40 0.77
C LEU A 161 -4.77 -1.98 1.27
N LEU A 162 -5.64 -1.16 1.88
CA LEU A 162 -6.99 -1.57 2.28
C LEU A 162 -7.86 -1.93 1.08
N ILE A 163 -7.78 -1.18 -0.02
CA ILE A 163 -8.50 -1.49 -1.27
C ILE A 163 -8.05 -2.84 -1.83
N ASN A 164 -6.75 -3.12 -1.80
CA ASN A 164 -6.23 -4.43 -2.20
C ASN A 164 -6.77 -5.56 -1.31
N LEU A 165 -6.81 -5.36 0.01
CA LEU A 165 -7.39 -6.33 0.95
C LEU A 165 -8.89 -6.55 0.69
N LEU A 166 -9.66 -5.47 0.49
CA LEU A 166 -11.09 -5.55 0.15
C LEU A 166 -11.33 -6.35 -1.13
N LEU A 167 -10.52 -6.12 -2.16
CA LEU A 167 -10.58 -6.89 -3.42
C LEU A 167 -10.27 -8.37 -3.20
N SER A 168 -9.25 -8.67 -2.40
CA SER A 168 -8.87 -10.07 -2.09
C SER A 168 -9.95 -10.84 -1.32
N MET A 169 -10.71 -10.14 -0.47
CA MET A 169 -11.78 -10.74 0.33
C MET A 169 -13.09 -10.88 -0.45
N LYS A 170 -13.51 -9.84 -1.19
CA LYS A 170 -14.78 -9.83 -1.94
C LYS A 170 -14.64 -9.10 -3.27
N GLN A 171 -14.79 -9.83 -4.37
CA GLN A 171 -14.71 -9.31 -5.75
C GLN A 171 -16.02 -8.66 -6.23
N THR A 172 -16.57 -7.75 -5.44
CA THR A 172 -17.77 -6.99 -5.83
C THR A 172 -17.42 -5.96 -6.90
N THR A 173 -18.39 -5.54 -7.73
CA THR A 173 -18.20 -4.47 -8.72
C THR A 173 -17.61 -3.21 -8.09
N LYS A 174 -18.09 -2.84 -6.90
CA LYS A 174 -17.57 -1.71 -6.11
C LYS A 174 -16.07 -1.85 -5.83
N ASN A 175 -15.61 -3.01 -5.35
CA ASN A 175 -14.22 -3.21 -4.96
C ASN A 175 -13.30 -3.28 -6.19
N ILE A 176 -13.78 -3.89 -7.29
CA ILE A 176 -13.06 -3.94 -8.56
C ILE A 176 -12.86 -2.53 -9.13
N GLU A 177 -13.94 -1.73 -9.21
CA GLU A 177 -13.87 -0.35 -9.69
C GLU A 177 -12.94 0.50 -8.83
N LEU A 178 -12.99 0.31 -7.51
CA LEU A 178 -12.15 1.05 -6.58
C LEU A 178 -10.66 0.69 -6.75
N ALA A 179 -10.34 -0.60 -6.92
CA ALA A 179 -8.98 -1.05 -7.20
C ALA A 179 -8.45 -0.53 -8.55
N LYS A 180 -9.27 -0.62 -9.62
CA LYS A 180 -8.92 -0.05 -10.95
C LYS A 180 -8.73 1.47 -10.86
N LYS A 181 -9.57 2.18 -10.08
CA LYS A 181 -9.42 3.62 -9.83
C LYS A 181 -8.11 3.93 -9.09
N ALA A 182 -7.81 3.22 -8.00
CA ALA A 182 -6.57 3.40 -7.23
C ALA A 182 -5.32 3.15 -8.09
N LEU A 183 -5.29 2.06 -8.85
CA LEU A 183 -4.18 1.75 -9.75
C LEU A 183 -3.95 2.85 -10.80
N LYS A 184 -5.03 3.33 -11.44
CA LYS A 184 -4.96 4.42 -12.42
C LYS A 184 -4.40 5.70 -11.81
N TRP A 185 -4.73 5.98 -10.55
CA TRP A 185 -4.20 7.13 -9.83
C TRP A 185 -2.72 7.00 -9.51
N ILE A 186 -2.26 5.87 -8.98
CA ILE A 186 -0.83 5.66 -8.71
C ILE A 186 -0.02 5.77 -10.00
N LYS A 187 -0.51 5.18 -11.10
CA LYS A 187 0.17 5.22 -12.42
C LYS A 187 0.36 6.63 -12.97
N LYS A 188 -0.52 7.58 -12.64
CA LYS A 188 -0.42 8.99 -13.08
C LYS A 188 0.64 9.78 -12.33
N ARG A 189 1.07 9.32 -11.16
CA ARG A 189 2.07 10.01 -10.33
C ARG A 189 3.44 9.92 -11.00
N ASP A 190 4.29 10.92 -10.79
CA ASP A 190 5.70 10.80 -11.15
C ASP A 190 6.29 9.55 -10.48
N SER A 191 7.09 8.79 -11.23
CA SER A 191 7.67 7.53 -10.76
C SER A 191 8.49 7.65 -9.48
N TYR A 192 9.01 8.85 -9.13
CA TYR A 192 9.72 9.09 -7.87
C TYR A 192 8.79 9.23 -6.65
N LEU A 193 7.51 9.54 -6.87
CA LEU A 193 6.52 9.75 -5.81
C LEU A 193 5.57 8.56 -5.65
N GLN A 194 5.59 7.58 -6.55
CA GLN A 194 4.65 6.46 -6.49
C GLN A 194 4.87 5.64 -5.22
N ASP A 195 3.80 5.38 -4.45
CA ASP A 195 3.87 4.29 -3.46
C ASP A 195 3.94 2.99 -4.23
N THR A 196 5.16 2.52 -4.28
CA THR A 196 5.56 1.54 -5.24
C THR A 196 5.21 0.12 -4.77
N TYR A 197 5.20 -0.08 -3.46
CA TYR A 197 4.74 -1.32 -2.85
C TYR A 197 3.23 -1.50 -3.01
N ALA A 198 2.47 -0.44 -2.75
CA ALA A 198 1.02 -0.43 -2.96
C ALA A 198 0.66 -0.64 -4.43
N PHE A 199 1.43 -0.07 -5.36
CA PHE A 199 1.28 -0.31 -6.79
C PHE A 199 1.38 -1.80 -7.14
N VAL A 200 2.48 -2.45 -6.74
CA VAL A 200 2.72 -3.88 -7.05
C VAL A 200 1.63 -4.76 -6.44
N LEU A 201 1.19 -4.47 -5.21
CA LEU A 201 0.11 -5.21 -4.57
C LEU A 201 -1.23 -5.06 -5.30
N LEU A 202 -1.62 -3.84 -5.68
CA LEU A 202 -2.86 -3.62 -6.44
C LEU A 202 -2.83 -4.33 -7.80
N VAL A 203 -1.68 -4.29 -8.49
CA VAL A 203 -1.51 -5.04 -9.74
C VAL A 203 -1.64 -6.54 -9.50
N ASN A 204 -1.00 -7.08 -8.45
CA ASN A 204 -1.13 -8.49 -8.09
C ASN A 204 -2.58 -8.88 -7.75
N GLY A 205 -3.32 -8.03 -7.02
CA GLY A 205 -4.74 -8.24 -6.74
C GLY A 205 -5.59 -8.30 -8.01
N LEU A 206 -5.30 -7.44 -9.00
CA LEU A 206 -5.98 -7.46 -10.29
C LEU A 206 -5.57 -8.66 -11.16
N VAL A 207 -4.32 -9.11 -11.12
CA VAL A 207 -3.90 -10.38 -11.75
C VAL A 207 -4.70 -11.55 -11.20
N MET A 208 -4.84 -11.64 -9.88
CA MET A 208 -5.63 -12.71 -9.25
C MET A 208 -7.11 -12.63 -9.60
N LEU A 209 -7.67 -11.42 -9.68
CA LEU A 209 -9.04 -11.20 -10.16
C LEU A 209 -9.21 -11.71 -11.60
N SER A 210 -8.37 -11.25 -12.53
CA SER A 210 -8.43 -11.64 -13.94
C SER A 210 -8.23 -13.15 -14.13
N TYR A 211 -7.37 -13.77 -13.32
CA TYR A 211 -7.22 -15.22 -13.26
C TYR A 211 -8.50 -15.94 -12.84
N ILE A 212 -9.16 -15.48 -11.77
CA ILE A 212 -10.42 -16.08 -11.29
C ILE A 212 -11.56 -15.90 -12.31
N GLN A 213 -11.56 -14.76 -13.02
CA GLN A 213 -12.52 -14.48 -14.09
C GLN A 213 -12.18 -15.14 -15.42
N GLU A 214 -11.01 -15.80 -15.52
CA GLU A 214 -10.45 -16.34 -16.75
C GLU A 214 -10.35 -15.30 -17.89
N ASP A 215 -10.18 -14.03 -17.54
CA ASP A 215 -9.88 -12.96 -18.49
C ASP A 215 -8.38 -12.97 -18.79
N TRP A 216 -7.99 -13.83 -19.72
CA TRP A 216 -6.59 -14.06 -20.08
C TRP A 216 -5.92 -12.82 -20.69
N PHE A 217 -6.69 -11.92 -21.33
CA PHE A 217 -6.15 -10.67 -21.88
C PHE A 217 -5.83 -9.67 -20.77
N GLU A 218 -6.76 -9.38 -19.86
CA GLU A 218 -6.48 -8.51 -18.70
C GLU A 218 -5.37 -9.11 -17.83
N LEU A 219 -5.37 -10.44 -17.63
CA LEU A 219 -4.34 -11.13 -16.87
C LEU A 219 -2.95 -10.88 -17.48
N LEU A 220 -2.79 -11.06 -18.80
CA LEU A 220 -1.52 -10.84 -19.48
C LEU A 220 -1.04 -9.39 -19.38
N ASP A 221 -1.95 -8.42 -19.53
CA ASP A 221 -1.62 -6.99 -19.42
C ASP A 221 -1.17 -6.63 -18.00
N TYR A 222 -1.96 -6.99 -16.97
CA TYR A 222 -1.60 -6.69 -15.59
C TYR A 222 -0.33 -7.42 -15.15
N ALA A 223 -0.15 -8.68 -15.52
CA ALA A 223 1.04 -9.43 -15.15
C ALA A 223 2.29 -8.82 -15.81
N THR A 224 2.20 -8.35 -17.05
CA THR A 224 3.29 -7.62 -17.73
C THR A 224 3.62 -6.28 -17.08
N ILE A 225 2.60 -5.53 -16.66
CA ILE A 225 2.81 -4.29 -15.90
C ILE A 225 3.46 -4.59 -14.54
N GLY A 226 3.01 -5.67 -13.88
CA GLY A 226 3.48 -6.12 -12.57
C GLY A 226 4.94 -6.55 -12.57
N GLU A 227 5.35 -7.37 -13.54
CA GLU A 227 6.74 -7.83 -13.71
C GLU A 227 7.70 -6.64 -13.88
N LYS A 228 7.39 -5.74 -14.82
CA LYS A 228 8.20 -4.54 -15.10
C LYS A 228 8.33 -3.64 -13.88
N ALA A 229 7.24 -3.47 -13.13
CA ALA A 229 7.28 -2.75 -11.88
C ALA A 229 8.18 -3.49 -10.89
N ALA A 230 7.88 -4.74 -10.54
CA ALA A 230 8.62 -5.49 -9.54
C ALA A 230 10.14 -5.54 -9.79
N LEU A 231 10.58 -5.69 -11.05
CA LEU A 231 11.98 -5.63 -11.44
C LEU A 231 12.64 -4.27 -11.18
N LYS A 232 11.99 -3.17 -11.56
CA LYS A 232 12.51 -1.81 -11.36
C LYS A 232 12.74 -1.49 -9.86
N LEU A 233 12.08 -2.22 -8.98
CA LEU A 233 11.90 -1.87 -7.57
C LEU A 233 12.54 -2.86 -6.61
N ASP A 234 13.28 -3.83 -7.17
CA ASP A 234 13.88 -4.95 -6.45
C ASP A 234 12.87 -5.67 -5.53
N LYS A 235 11.63 -5.82 -6.03
CA LYS A 235 10.57 -6.59 -5.35
C LYS A 235 10.54 -8.01 -5.86
N SER A 236 11.70 -8.66 -5.76
CA SER A 236 11.99 -10.00 -6.27
C SER A 236 10.97 -11.07 -5.84
N ARG A 237 10.33 -10.88 -4.68
CA ARG A 237 9.32 -11.80 -4.12
C ARG A 237 8.04 -11.94 -4.97
N PHE A 238 7.70 -10.97 -5.81
CA PHE A 238 6.48 -10.99 -6.63
C PHE A 238 6.76 -11.45 -8.07
N ILE A 239 8.02 -11.41 -8.49
CA ILE A 239 8.44 -11.67 -9.87
C ILE A 239 7.98 -13.05 -10.37
N PRO A 240 8.16 -14.16 -9.61
CA PRO A 240 7.69 -15.47 -10.05
C PRO A 240 6.22 -15.49 -10.45
N ASN A 241 5.35 -14.84 -9.67
CA ASN A 241 3.91 -14.89 -9.89
C ASN A 241 3.52 -14.15 -11.15
N PHE A 242 4.14 -13.00 -11.42
CA PHE A 242 3.89 -12.27 -12.66
C PHE A 242 4.36 -13.05 -13.89
N ILE A 243 5.58 -13.61 -13.86
CA ILE A 243 6.11 -14.42 -14.97
C ILE A 243 5.22 -15.64 -15.22
N PHE A 244 4.84 -16.34 -14.16
CA PHE A 244 4.01 -17.53 -14.27
C PHE A 244 2.66 -17.20 -14.90
N MET A 245 2.02 -16.13 -14.42
CA MET A 245 0.71 -15.69 -14.92
C MET A 245 0.80 -15.20 -16.38
N GLN A 246 1.87 -14.49 -16.77
CA GLN A 246 2.13 -14.16 -18.19
C GLN A 246 2.25 -15.42 -19.04
N GLY A 247 3.03 -16.40 -18.59
CA GLY A 247 3.20 -17.67 -19.30
C GLY A 247 1.89 -18.44 -19.45
N LEU A 248 1.11 -18.52 -18.38
CA LEU A 248 -0.19 -19.17 -18.37
C LEU A 248 -1.18 -18.49 -19.33
N ALA A 249 -1.30 -17.16 -19.30
CA ALA A 249 -2.18 -16.45 -20.21
C ALA A 249 -1.72 -16.53 -21.67
N THR A 250 -0.41 -16.44 -21.93
CA THR A 250 0.15 -16.61 -23.28
C THR A 250 -0.19 -18.00 -23.84
N HIS A 251 -0.11 -19.03 -22.99
CA HIS A 251 -0.50 -20.39 -23.34
C HIS A 251 -2.01 -20.50 -23.61
N LYS A 252 -2.86 -19.95 -22.73
CA LYS A 252 -4.33 -19.99 -22.89
C LYS A 252 -4.84 -19.19 -24.09
N LEU A 253 -4.19 -18.09 -24.44
CA LEU A 253 -4.52 -17.25 -25.58
C LEU A 253 -3.99 -17.80 -26.91
N MET A 254 -3.21 -18.88 -26.90
CA MET A 254 -2.60 -19.48 -28.10
C MET A 254 -1.71 -18.51 -28.90
N ILE A 255 -1.12 -17.50 -28.23
CA ILE A 255 -0.21 -16.53 -28.88
C ILE A 255 1.12 -17.22 -29.19
N ASP A 256 1.75 -17.80 -28.17
CA ASP A 256 2.93 -18.66 -28.28
C ASP A 256 2.92 -19.67 -27.11
N PRO A 257 2.26 -20.82 -27.28
CA PRO A 257 2.10 -21.80 -26.20
C PRO A 257 3.41 -22.36 -25.65
N ASN A 258 4.44 -22.49 -26.51
CA ASN A 258 5.73 -23.05 -26.12
C ASN A 258 6.52 -22.04 -25.29
N PHE A 259 6.52 -20.77 -25.70
CA PHE A 259 7.07 -19.69 -24.90
C PHE A 259 6.35 -19.58 -23.55
N GLY A 260 5.01 -19.66 -23.54
CA GLY A 260 4.23 -19.65 -22.30
C GLY A 260 4.63 -20.76 -21.32
N LEU A 261 4.85 -21.98 -21.82
CA LEU A 261 5.35 -23.11 -21.02
C LEU A 261 6.75 -22.85 -20.47
N SER A 262 7.65 -22.31 -21.30
CA SER A 262 9.00 -21.94 -20.89
C SER A 262 8.99 -20.89 -19.76
N GLU A 263 8.12 -19.89 -19.85
CA GLU A 263 7.98 -18.85 -18.84
C GLU A 263 7.43 -19.38 -17.53
N MET A 264 6.44 -20.27 -17.56
CA MET A 264 5.95 -20.93 -16.34
C MET A 264 7.04 -21.75 -15.65
N LYS A 265 7.88 -22.47 -16.41
CA LYS A 265 9.05 -23.18 -15.85
C LYS A 265 10.07 -22.22 -15.25
N ARG A 266 10.41 -21.13 -15.96
CA ARG A 266 11.31 -20.07 -15.49
C ARG A 266 10.83 -19.46 -14.18
N ALA A 267 9.53 -19.22 -14.03
CA ALA A 267 8.95 -18.70 -12.80
C ALA A 267 9.15 -19.64 -11.61
N MET A 268 8.95 -20.95 -11.82
CA MET A 268 9.16 -21.96 -10.78
C MET A 268 10.63 -22.05 -10.36
N GLU A 269 11.56 -22.04 -11.32
CA GLU A 269 13.00 -22.00 -11.04
C GLU A 269 13.39 -20.74 -10.27
N TYR A 270 12.83 -19.58 -10.64
CA TYR A 270 13.05 -18.33 -9.92
C TYR A 270 12.57 -18.43 -8.48
N ALA A 271 11.38 -18.97 -8.22
CA ALA A 271 10.84 -19.14 -6.87
C ALA A 271 11.76 -20.00 -5.99
N LEU A 272 12.34 -21.08 -6.54
CA LEU A 272 13.33 -21.90 -5.84
C LEU A 272 14.62 -21.14 -5.55
N LEU A 273 15.13 -20.37 -6.52
CA LEU A 273 16.35 -19.57 -6.38
C LEU A 273 16.26 -18.58 -5.21
N ILE A 274 15.09 -17.94 -5.06
CA ILE A 274 14.83 -16.99 -3.95
C ILE A 274 14.25 -17.66 -2.69
N ARG A 275 14.28 -19.00 -2.62
CA ARG A 275 13.85 -19.82 -1.48
C ARG A 275 12.38 -19.63 -1.07
N GLN A 276 11.49 -19.35 -2.02
CA GLN A 276 10.05 -19.27 -1.79
C GLN A 276 9.37 -20.61 -2.07
N LEU A 277 9.52 -21.56 -1.15
CA LEU A 277 8.98 -22.92 -1.33
C LEU A 277 7.45 -22.95 -1.37
N ASP A 278 6.78 -22.18 -0.52
CA ASP A 278 5.31 -22.10 -0.52
C ASP A 278 4.80 -21.56 -1.87
N ASN A 279 5.45 -20.51 -2.37
CA ASN A 279 5.10 -19.94 -3.66
C ASN A 279 5.33 -20.94 -4.82
N TYR A 280 6.43 -21.68 -4.79
CA TYR A 280 6.67 -22.76 -5.76
C TYR A 280 5.54 -23.80 -5.76
N GLN A 281 5.05 -24.19 -4.58
CA GLN A 281 3.94 -25.14 -4.45
C GLN A 281 2.64 -24.55 -5.02
N ASP A 282 2.37 -23.28 -4.77
CA ASP A 282 1.20 -22.57 -5.34
C ASP A 282 1.25 -22.51 -6.87
N LEU A 283 2.41 -22.15 -7.45
CA LEU A 283 2.61 -22.12 -8.90
C LEU A 283 2.38 -23.51 -9.52
N TYR A 284 2.90 -24.55 -8.88
CA TYR A 284 2.70 -25.92 -9.33
C TYR A 284 1.22 -26.34 -9.25
N ALA A 285 0.50 -25.92 -8.21
CA ALA A 285 -0.94 -26.16 -8.08
C ALA A 285 -1.74 -25.46 -9.19
N TYR A 286 -1.37 -24.22 -9.56
CA TYR A 286 -2.00 -23.52 -10.69
C TYR A 286 -1.79 -24.27 -12.01
N ALA A 287 -0.57 -24.74 -12.29
CA ALA A 287 -0.28 -25.52 -13.50
C ALA A 287 -1.15 -26.78 -13.59
N ARG A 288 -1.21 -27.56 -12.49
CA ARG A 288 -2.04 -28.77 -12.40
C ARG A 288 -3.52 -28.47 -12.62
N LYS A 289 -4.05 -27.38 -12.04
CA LYS A 289 -5.45 -26.98 -12.24
C LYS A 289 -5.79 -26.75 -13.71
N HIS A 290 -4.81 -26.38 -14.54
CA HIS A 290 -4.99 -26.19 -15.97
C HIS A 290 -4.53 -27.36 -16.84
N ASN A 291 -4.25 -28.52 -16.24
CA ASN A 291 -3.73 -29.73 -16.90
C ASN A 291 -2.40 -29.49 -17.63
N ILE A 292 -1.55 -28.62 -17.07
CA ILE A 292 -0.22 -28.32 -17.60
C ILE A 292 0.81 -29.07 -16.77
N ASP A 293 1.59 -29.92 -17.43
CA ASP A 293 2.70 -30.62 -16.80
C ASP A 293 3.98 -29.80 -16.94
N LEU A 294 4.51 -29.36 -15.79
CA LEU A 294 5.74 -28.57 -15.69
C LEU A 294 6.88 -29.37 -15.04
N SER A 295 6.71 -30.69 -14.87
CA SER A 295 7.80 -31.58 -14.46
C SER A 295 8.94 -31.65 -15.50
#